data_AF-A0A2S2NG38-F1
#
_entry.id   AF-A0A2S2NG38-F1
#
_cell.length_a   1.000
_cell.length_b   1.000
_cell.length_c   1.000
_cell.angle_alpha   90.00
_cell.angle_beta   90.00
_cell.angle_gamma   90.00
#
_symmetry.space_group_name_H-M   'P 1'
#
loop_
_entity.id
_entity.type
_entity.pdbx_description
1 polymer ?
#
loop_
_entity_poly.entity_id
_entity_poly.type
_entity_poly.pdbx_seq_one_letter_code
_entity_poly.pdbx_strand_id
1 'polypeptide(L)'
;MIKLIQNTLGDKKIIINGKNEMIKWEYIISKLYEKEKEEGQRAGTKLTSKHIYYGNHKMNVRLAAQVVSTSISDALLFTKTKDSSFDGCNATAEFCLMFNNAFDILNACKKLSNTPFNGAITEGDVKYMKHFMKNLKYMLLN
;
A
#
# COMPACT_ATOMS: atom_id res chain seq x y z
N MET A 1 4.67 7.43 10.68
CA MET A 1 5.05 7.33 9.26
C MET A 1 3.90 6.77 8.41
N ILE A 2 3.54 5.48 8.48
CA ILE A 2 2.45 4.90 7.63
C ILE A 2 1.08 5.58 7.77
N LYS A 3 0.74 6.09 8.96
CA LYS A 3 -0.48 6.90 9.16
C LYS A 3 -0.50 8.18 8.33
N LEU A 4 0.65 8.85 8.24
CA LEU A 4 0.75 10.08 7.45
C LEU A 4 0.61 9.76 5.96
N ILE A 5 1.16 8.64 5.51
CA ILE A 5 1.01 8.17 4.13
C ILE A 5 -0.47 7.91 3.81
N GLN A 6 -1.17 7.15 4.67
CA GLN A 6 -2.61 6.93 4.51
C GLN A 6 -3.39 8.25 4.53
N ASN A 7 -3.14 9.11 5.52
CA ASN A 7 -3.86 10.39 5.66
C ASN A 7 -3.61 11.30 4.45
N THR A 8 -2.37 11.42 3.99
CA THR A 8 -2.04 12.23 2.80
C THR A 8 -2.73 11.69 1.56
N LEU A 9 -2.69 10.37 1.32
CA LEU A 9 -3.38 9.77 0.17
C LEU A 9 -4.89 9.95 0.28
N GLY A 10 -5.45 9.74 1.47
CA GLY A 10 -6.86 9.93 1.75
C GLY A 10 -7.32 11.38 1.62
N ASP A 11 -6.52 12.35 2.03
CA ASP A 11 -6.89 13.78 2.04
C ASP A 11 -6.68 14.39 0.65
N LYS A 12 -5.54 14.10 0.00
CA LYS A 12 -5.21 14.62 -1.34
C LYS A 12 -5.94 13.90 -2.47
N LYS A 13 -6.39 12.66 -2.22
CA LYS A 13 -7.05 11.74 -3.18
C LYS A 13 -6.19 11.29 -4.36
N ILE A 14 -5.35 12.18 -4.87
CA ILE A 14 -4.42 11.92 -5.96
C ILE A 14 -3.04 12.39 -5.52
N ILE A 15 -2.04 11.52 -5.68
CA ILE A 15 -0.62 11.83 -5.52
C ILE A 15 0.05 11.53 -6.86
N ILE A 16 0.94 12.42 -7.31
CA ILE A 16 1.75 12.20 -8.51
C ILE A 16 3.13 11.70 -8.05
N ASN A 17 3.58 10.56 -8.55
CA ASN A 17 4.92 10.04 -8.25
C ASN A 17 5.98 10.69 -9.16
N GLY A 18 7.26 10.44 -8.90
CA GLY A 18 8.37 10.97 -9.71
C GLY A 18 8.45 10.42 -11.14
N LYS A 19 7.59 9.45 -11.52
CA LYS A 19 7.40 8.98 -12.91
C LYS A 19 6.21 9.69 -13.60
N ASN A 20 5.60 10.69 -12.94
CA ASN A 20 4.41 11.39 -13.39
C ASN A 20 3.14 10.51 -13.50
N GLU A 21 3.09 9.41 -12.74
CA GLU A 21 1.94 8.52 -12.67
C GLU A 21 1.02 8.90 -11.50
N MET A 22 -0.28 8.71 -11.69
CA MET A 22 -1.29 9.06 -10.69
C MET A 22 -1.56 7.90 -9.73
N ILE A 23 -1.25 8.10 -8.46
CA ILE A 23 -1.68 7.25 -7.34
C ILE A 23 -3.03 7.76 -6.88
N LYS A 24 -4.09 6.96 -7.04
CA LYS A 24 -5.47 7.40 -6.80
C LYS A 24 -6.09 6.60 -5.67
N TRP A 25 -6.56 7.32 -4.65
CA TRP A 25 -7.30 6.77 -3.52
C TRP A 25 -8.61 6.08 -3.93
N GLU A 26 -9.20 6.55 -5.03
CA GLU A 26 -10.43 6.00 -5.63
C GLU A 26 -10.34 4.50 -5.93
N TYR A 27 -9.17 4.00 -6.37
CA TYR A 27 -8.99 2.58 -6.66
C TYR A 27 -9.17 1.71 -5.41
N ILE A 28 -8.74 2.20 -4.24
CA ILE A 28 -8.82 1.46 -2.98
C ILE A 28 -10.24 1.55 -2.38
N ILE A 29 -10.82 2.75 -2.36
CA ILE A 29 -12.14 2.98 -1.75
C ILE A 29 -13.26 2.68 -2.73
N SER A 30 -13.44 3.55 -3.71
CA SER A 30 -14.67 3.60 -4.51
C SER A 30 -14.79 2.42 -5.46
N LYS A 31 -13.67 1.80 -5.81
CA LYS A 31 -13.64 0.65 -6.70
C LYS A 31 -13.46 -0.65 -5.94
N LEU A 32 -12.33 -0.86 -5.27
CA LEU A 32 -12.04 -2.15 -4.65
C LEU A 32 -12.99 -2.49 -3.51
N TYR A 33 -13.16 -1.60 -2.53
CA TYR A 33 -14.04 -1.87 -1.39
C TYR A 33 -15.52 -2.05 -1.79
N GLU A 34 -16.05 -1.19 -2.67
CA GLU A 34 -17.44 -1.34 -3.12
C GLU A 34 -17.64 -2.60 -3.97
N LYS A 35 -16.68 -2.96 -4.84
CA LYS A 35 -16.74 -4.21 -5.61
C LYS A 35 -16.73 -5.43 -4.69
N GLU A 36 -15.84 -5.48 -3.70
CA GLU A 36 -15.81 -6.59 -2.73
C GLU A 36 -17.10 -6.69 -1.90
N LYS A 37 -17.74 -5.55 -1.65
CA LYS A 37 -19.02 -5.48 -0.93
C LYS A 37 -20.20 -5.94 -1.80
N GLU A 38 -20.22 -5.57 -3.08
CA GLU A 38 -21.23 -5.97 -4.05
C GLU A 38 -21.17 -7.48 -4.32
N GLU A 39 -19.96 -8.02 -4.54
CA GLU A 39 -19.73 -9.44 -4.81
C GLU A 39 -19.88 -10.33 -3.55
N GLY A 40 -19.86 -9.72 -2.36
CA GLY A 40 -19.83 -10.43 -1.08
C GLY A 40 -18.55 -11.22 -0.82
N GLN A 41 -17.51 -11.04 -1.65
CA GLN A 41 -16.23 -11.75 -1.60
C GLN A 41 -15.06 -10.77 -1.56
N ARG A 42 -13.99 -11.13 -0.85
CA ARG A 42 -12.78 -10.31 -0.74
C ARG A 42 -11.60 -10.96 -1.43
N ALA A 43 -10.82 -10.16 -2.16
CA ALA A 43 -9.57 -10.59 -2.80
C ALA A 43 -8.40 -10.58 -1.80
N GLY A 44 -8.59 -11.17 -0.62
CA GLY A 44 -7.58 -11.21 0.44
C GLY A 44 -7.37 -9.89 1.20
N THR A 45 -8.18 -8.86 0.93
CA THR A 45 -8.10 -7.58 1.65
C THR A 45 -8.74 -7.67 3.03
N LYS A 46 -8.34 -6.76 3.92
CA LYS A 46 -8.97 -6.56 5.25
C LYS A 46 -9.80 -5.28 5.30
N LEU A 47 -10.22 -4.77 4.14
CA LEU A 47 -10.96 -3.52 4.04
C LEU A 47 -12.32 -3.64 4.73
N THR A 48 -12.70 -2.55 5.37
CA THR A 48 -13.97 -2.38 6.08
C THR A 48 -14.33 -0.90 6.02
N SER A 49 -15.58 -0.55 6.35
CA SER A 49 -16.04 0.84 6.41
C SER A 49 -15.15 1.75 7.28
N LYS A 50 -14.45 1.21 8.29
CA LYS A 50 -13.49 1.96 9.12
C LYS A 50 -12.26 2.46 8.36
N HIS A 51 -11.86 1.77 7.30
CA HIS A 51 -10.76 2.18 6.42
C HIS A 51 -11.21 3.27 5.45
N ILE A 52 -12.50 3.28 5.11
CA ILE A 52 -13.15 4.24 4.22
C ILE A 52 -13.36 5.56 4.95
N TYR A 53 -14.02 5.49 6.11
CA TYR A 53 -14.28 6.61 6.99
C TYR A 53 -13.14 6.78 8.00
N TYR A 54 -11.91 6.86 7.50
CA TYR A 54 -10.70 6.89 8.34
C TYR A 54 -10.57 8.16 9.19
N GLY A 55 -11.36 9.22 8.96
CA GLY A 55 -11.25 10.49 9.70
C GLY A 55 -11.28 10.33 11.23
N ASN A 56 -12.20 9.50 11.73
CA ASN A 56 -12.31 9.17 13.16
C ASN A 56 -11.24 8.17 13.65
N HIS A 57 -10.52 7.55 12.72
CA HIS A 57 -9.51 6.54 12.98
C HIS A 57 -8.13 6.89 12.39
N LYS A 58 -7.89 8.17 12.05
CA LYS A 58 -6.67 8.65 11.37
C LYS A 58 -5.38 8.42 12.17
N MET A 59 -5.54 8.19 13.48
CA MET A 59 -4.45 7.87 14.40
C MET A 59 -4.22 6.38 14.59
N ASN A 60 -5.06 5.52 14.01
CA ASN A 60 -4.97 4.07 14.13
C ASN A 60 -3.98 3.49 13.11
N VAL A 61 -2.76 3.19 13.58
CA VAL A 61 -1.68 2.64 12.74
C VAL A 61 -2.09 1.33 12.08
N ARG A 62 -2.88 0.49 12.77
CA ARG A 62 -3.29 -0.81 12.25
C ARG A 62 -4.14 -0.67 10.99
N LEU A 63 -5.10 0.26 10.99
CA LEU A 63 -5.93 0.52 9.80
C LEU A 63 -5.08 1.09 8.66
N ALA A 64 -4.15 2.02 8.97
CA ALA A 64 -3.23 2.56 7.97
C ALA A 64 -2.39 1.47 7.30
N ALA A 65 -1.84 0.56 8.09
CA ALA A 65 -1.05 -0.56 7.58
C ALA A 65 -1.89 -1.52 6.73
N GLN A 66 -3.16 -1.76 7.10
CA GLN A 66 -4.07 -2.61 6.31
C GLN A 66 -4.41 -1.98 4.95
N VAL A 67 -4.59 -0.66 4.87
CA VAL A 67 -4.82 0.06 3.61
C VAL A 67 -3.62 0.02 2.68
N VAL A 68 -2.41 0.12 3.24
CA VAL A 68 -1.17 0.22 2.48
C VAL A 68 -0.38 -1.09 2.63
N SER A 69 -1.03 -2.20 2.30
CA SER A 69 -0.49 -3.56 2.47
C SER A 69 -0.30 -4.27 1.12
N THR A 70 0.49 -5.34 1.14
CA THR A 70 0.69 -6.22 -0.02
C THR A 70 -0.63 -6.79 -0.54
N SER A 71 -1.56 -7.18 0.34
CA SER A 71 -2.83 -7.75 -0.12
C SER A 71 -3.72 -6.74 -0.85
N ILE A 72 -3.58 -5.44 -0.58
CA ILE A 72 -4.24 -4.39 -1.36
C ILE A 72 -3.61 -4.27 -2.75
N SER A 73 -2.28 -4.31 -2.84
CA SER A 73 -1.58 -4.33 -4.13
C SER A 73 -2.02 -5.53 -4.97
N ASP A 74 -2.00 -6.73 -4.40
CA ASP A 74 -2.37 -7.96 -5.10
C ASP A 74 -3.84 -7.94 -5.52
N ALA A 75 -4.74 -7.47 -4.65
CA ALA A 75 -6.15 -7.32 -4.97
C ALA A 75 -6.38 -6.37 -6.15
N LEU A 76 -5.73 -5.20 -6.16
CA LEU A 76 -5.84 -4.25 -7.28
C LEU A 76 -5.37 -4.87 -8.60
N LEU A 77 -4.22 -5.54 -8.60
CA LEU A 77 -3.67 -6.17 -9.80
C LEU A 77 -4.53 -7.36 -10.25
N PHE A 78 -5.04 -8.16 -9.32
CA PHE A 78 -5.94 -9.26 -9.62
C PHE A 78 -7.25 -8.74 -10.24
N THR A 79 -7.90 -7.75 -9.62
CA THR A 79 -9.16 -7.19 -10.10
C THR A 79 -8.99 -6.54 -11.47
N LYS A 80 -7.84 -5.89 -11.75
CA LYS A 80 -7.50 -5.40 -13.09
C LYS A 80 -7.56 -6.48 -14.17
N THR A 81 -7.24 -7.74 -13.87
CA THR A 81 -7.36 -8.83 -14.86
C THR A 81 -8.81 -9.21 -15.19
N LYS A 82 -9.77 -8.73 -14.40
CA LYS A 82 -11.20 -9.07 -14.49
C LYS A 82 -12.07 -7.86 -14.86
N ASP A 83 -11.61 -6.65 -14.59
CA ASP A 83 -12.39 -5.43 -14.68
C ASP A 83 -11.53 -4.27 -15.19
N SER A 84 -11.84 -3.79 -16.40
CA SER A 84 -11.09 -2.70 -17.07
C SER A 84 -11.19 -1.37 -16.33
N SER A 85 -12.16 -1.19 -15.42
CA SER A 85 -12.23 0.01 -14.58
C SER A 85 -10.99 0.18 -13.68
N PHE A 86 -10.16 -0.86 -13.54
CA PHE A 86 -8.91 -0.88 -12.78
C PHE A 86 -7.64 -0.69 -13.63
N ASP A 87 -7.72 -0.44 -14.93
CA ASP A 87 -6.52 -0.43 -15.80
C ASP A 87 -5.40 0.54 -15.36
N GLY A 88 -5.77 1.67 -14.76
CA GLY A 88 -4.85 2.67 -14.21
C GLY A 88 -4.38 2.42 -12.77
N CYS A 89 -4.69 1.27 -12.15
CA CYS A 89 -4.37 1.04 -10.73
C CYS A 89 -2.89 0.72 -10.47
N ASN A 90 -2.09 0.49 -11.51
CA ASN A 90 -0.69 0.04 -11.40
C ASN A 90 0.14 0.89 -10.44
N ALA A 91 0.13 2.22 -10.61
CA ALA A 91 0.88 3.12 -9.74
C ALA A 91 0.39 3.08 -8.28
N THR A 92 -0.91 2.84 -8.07
CA THR A 92 -1.50 2.71 -6.73
C THR A 92 -1.11 1.37 -6.08
N ALA A 93 -1.08 0.28 -6.85
CA ALA A 93 -0.62 -1.02 -6.39
C ALA A 93 0.88 -0.98 -6.01
N GLU A 94 1.72 -0.42 -6.90
CA GLU A 94 3.16 -0.23 -6.65
C GLU A 94 3.38 0.59 -5.38
N PHE A 95 2.62 1.66 -5.19
CA PHE A 95 2.66 2.49 -3.99
C PHE A 95 2.35 1.71 -2.71
N CYS A 96 1.25 0.94 -2.70
CA CYS A 96 0.88 0.11 -1.55
C CYS A 96 1.97 -0.91 -1.20
N LEU A 97 2.52 -1.59 -2.20
CA LEU A 97 3.60 -2.57 -2.02
C LEU A 97 4.87 -1.91 -1.48
N MET A 98 5.27 -0.78 -2.05
CA MET A 98 6.48 -0.06 -1.66
C MET A 98 6.42 0.37 -0.20
N PHE A 99 5.30 0.97 0.23
CA PHE A 99 5.16 1.42 1.61
C PHE A 99 4.94 0.29 2.61
N ASN A 100 4.31 -0.83 2.21
CA ASN A 100 4.30 -2.05 3.01
C ASN A 100 5.73 -2.51 3.30
N ASN A 101 6.54 -2.67 2.25
CA ASN A 101 7.90 -3.17 2.39
C ASN A 101 8.78 -2.20 3.19
N ALA A 102 8.62 -0.88 3.00
CA ALA A 102 9.32 0.12 3.81
C ALA A 102 8.93 0.02 5.29
N PHE A 103 7.65 -0.19 5.58
CA PHE A 103 7.16 -0.36 6.94
C PHE A 103 7.70 -1.64 7.59
N ASP A 104 7.69 -2.76 6.86
CA ASP A 104 8.24 -4.04 7.32
C ASP A 104 9.75 -3.93 7.59
N ILE A 105 10.53 -3.35 6.68
CA ILE A 105 11.99 -3.13 6.86
C ILE A 105 12.28 -2.32 8.12
N LEU A 106 11.53 -1.25 8.34
CA LEU A 106 11.72 -0.38 9.51
C LEU A 106 11.21 -1.01 10.82
N ASN A 107 10.45 -2.10 10.71
CA ASN A 107 9.92 -2.87 11.83
C ASN A 107 10.54 -4.28 11.90
N ALA A 108 11.65 -4.49 11.21
CA ALA A 108 12.34 -5.75 11.08
C ALA A 108 13.07 -6.13 12.39
N CYS A 109 12.35 -6.86 13.24
CA CYS A 109 12.86 -7.28 14.56
C CYS A 109 12.88 -8.81 14.74
N LYS A 110 12.49 -9.60 13.71
CA LYS A 110 12.33 -11.06 13.86
C LYS A 110 13.55 -11.81 13.35
N LYS A 111 14.19 -12.60 14.22
CA LYS A 111 15.31 -13.49 13.84
C LYS A 111 14.92 -14.57 12.81
N LEU A 112 13.68 -15.06 12.85
CA LEU A 112 13.14 -16.06 11.92
C LEU A 112 11.85 -15.51 11.30
N SER A 113 11.99 -14.73 10.24
CA SER A 113 10.84 -14.17 9.52
C SER A 113 10.52 -15.01 8.29
N ASN A 114 9.24 -15.29 8.06
CA ASN A 114 8.76 -15.91 6.82
C ASN A 114 8.70 -14.91 5.65
N THR A 115 8.91 -13.62 5.92
CA THR A 115 9.01 -12.58 4.87
C THR A 115 10.40 -11.94 4.89
N PRO A 116 10.98 -11.67 3.71
CA PRO A 116 12.34 -11.13 3.62
C PRO A 116 12.46 -9.73 4.26
N PHE A 117 11.36 -8.99 4.35
CA PHE A 117 11.35 -7.62 4.88
C PHE A 117 11.20 -7.50 6.40
N ASN A 118 10.72 -8.54 7.09
CA ASN A 118 10.58 -8.54 8.56
C ASN A 118 11.72 -9.29 9.28
N GLY A 119 12.68 -9.84 8.53
CA GLY A 119 13.83 -10.57 9.04
C GLY A 119 14.89 -9.66 9.64
N ALA A 120 15.70 -10.17 10.58
CA ALA A 120 16.83 -9.43 11.12
C ALA A 120 17.77 -8.98 9.99
N ILE A 121 18.07 -7.68 9.95
CA ILE A 121 18.91 -7.08 8.93
C ILE A 121 20.35 -7.60 9.09
N THR A 122 20.90 -8.17 8.03
CA THR A 122 22.29 -8.64 7.97
C THR A 122 23.15 -7.75 7.06
N GLU A 123 24.47 -7.92 7.08
CA GLU A 123 25.38 -7.20 6.17
C GLU A 123 25.07 -7.44 4.69
N GLY A 124 24.59 -8.64 4.34
CA GLY A 124 24.17 -9.00 2.98
C GLY A 124 22.98 -8.18 2.48
N ASP A 125 22.11 -7.72 3.38
CA ASP A 125 20.89 -6.98 3.05
C ASP A 125 21.15 -5.48 2.81
N VAL A 126 22.30 -4.97 3.24
CA VAL A 126 22.61 -3.52 3.19
C VAL A 126 22.59 -3.00 1.75
N LYS A 127 23.13 -3.76 0.80
CA LYS A 127 23.12 -3.36 -0.62
C LYS A 127 21.69 -3.28 -1.17
N TYR A 128 20.87 -4.25 -0.81
CA TYR A 128 19.47 -4.31 -1.21
C TYR A 128 18.66 -3.14 -0.60
N MET A 129 18.79 -2.90 0.70
CA MET A 129 18.12 -1.79 1.38
C MET A 129 18.51 -0.43 0.82
N LYS A 130 19.78 -0.21 0.49
CA LYS A 130 20.23 1.03 -0.18
C LYS A 130 19.54 1.22 -1.54
N HIS A 131 19.42 0.15 -2.32
CA HIS A 131 18.70 0.21 -3.60
C HIS A 131 17.20 0.48 -3.39
N PHE A 132 16.58 -0.20 -2.43
CA PHE A 132 15.18 0.01 -2.06
C PHE A 132 14.91 1.47 -1.64
N MET A 133 15.75 2.04 -0.77
CA MET A 133 15.61 3.43 -0.34
C MET A 133 15.73 4.42 -1.49
N LYS A 134 16.60 4.14 -2.47
CA LYS A 134 16.71 4.96 -3.69
C LYS A 134 15.39 4.93 -4.48
N ASN A 135 14.78 3.76 -4.64
CA ASN A 135 13.50 3.61 -5.36
C ASN A 135 12.34 4.26 -4.60
N LEU A 136 12.29 4.11 -3.28
CA LEU A 136 11.29 4.75 -2.42
C LEU A 136 11.33 6.29 -2.55
N LYS A 137 12.52 6.89 -2.71
CA LYS A 137 12.66 8.34 -2.89
C LYS A 137 11.93 8.86 -4.13
N TYR A 138 11.97 8.11 -5.24
CA TYR A 138 11.26 8.47 -6.48
C TYR A 138 9.73 8.40 -6.34
N MET A 139 9.20 7.71 -5.34
CA MET A 139 7.75 7.73 -5.08
C MET A 139 7.26 8.95 -4.30
N LEU A 140 8.16 9.66 -3.61
CA LEU A 140 7.80 10.70 -2.64
C LEU A 140 8.15 12.12 -3.09
N LEU A 141 9.07 12.28 -4.03
CA LEU A 141 9.62 13.58 -4.42
C LEU A 141 9.64 13.71 -5.94
N ASN A 142 9.00 14.77 -6.43
CA ASN A 142 9.34 15.40 -7.70
C ASN A 142 10.61 16.22 -7.54
#